data_AF-A0A822FV08-F1
#
_entry.id   AF-A0A822FV08-F1
#
_cell.length_a   1.000
_cell.length_b   1.000
_cell.length_c   1.000
_cell.angle_alpha   90.00
_cell.angle_beta   90.00
_cell.angle_gamma   90.00
#
_symmetry.space_group_name_H-M   'P 1'
#
loop_
_entity.id
_entity.type
_entity.pdbx_description
1 polymer ?
#
loop_
_entity_poly.entity_id
_entity_poly.type
_entity_poly.pdbx_seq_one_letter_code
_entity_poly.pdbx_strand_id
1 'polypeptide(L)'
;VLVLFNIRHTGHHQIAPTTLIDLNHEIRYRRRRLRKKDIQYIKLSLIQVAAYIVFNTLHGYNTIHEVITQNQIKTPEQRAIEGFLSGTGLNLHYVYTGITFFLYTLASETFRQACILFWKRLLKHLLHLMFFRSNHQTTVQIA
;
A
#
# COMPACT_ATOMS: atom_id res chain seq x y z
N VAL A 1 33.13 -50.58 -38.32
CA VAL A 1 32.70 -49.41 -39.12
C VAL A 1 31.25 -49.12 -38.79
N LEU A 2 31.02 -47.88 -38.36
CA LEU A 2 29.79 -47.09 -38.25
C LEU A 2 28.40 -47.76 -38.15
N VAL A 3 27.75 -47.45 -37.02
CA VAL A 3 26.42 -46.78 -36.85
C VAL A 3 25.27 -47.27 -37.74
N LEU A 4 24.18 -47.75 -37.12
CA LEU A 4 22.83 -47.18 -37.30
C LEU A 4 21.74 -47.95 -36.53
N PHE A 5 20.74 -47.17 -36.09
CA PHE A 5 19.43 -47.56 -35.54
C PHE A 5 19.35 -47.95 -34.06
N ASN A 6 19.41 -46.95 -33.18
CA ASN A 6 18.52 -46.95 -32.02
C ASN A 6 17.42 -45.91 -32.26
N ILE A 7 16.31 -46.40 -32.82
CA ILE A 7 15.11 -45.61 -33.08
C ILE A 7 14.54 -45.20 -31.72
N ARG A 8 14.65 -43.89 -31.48
CA ARG A 8 14.02 -43.13 -30.41
C ARG A 8 12.55 -43.52 -30.31
N HIS A 9 12.20 -44.38 -29.36
CA HIS A 9 10.83 -44.49 -28.88
C HIS A 9 10.50 -43.19 -28.16
N THR A 10 9.96 -42.23 -28.92
CA THR A 10 9.25 -41.08 -28.38
C THR A 10 8.02 -41.66 -27.68
N GLY A 11 8.17 -42.03 -26.41
CA GLY A 11 7.06 -42.36 -25.55
C GLY A 11 6.16 -41.14 -25.49
N HIS A 12 5.12 -41.12 -26.33
CA HIS A 12 3.97 -40.26 -26.15
C HIS A 12 3.42 -40.55 -24.76
N HIS A 13 3.87 -39.78 -23.77
CA HIS A 13 3.14 -39.63 -22.53
C HIS A 13 1.82 -38.98 -22.92
N GLN A 14 0.80 -39.82 -23.13
CA GLN A 14 -0.59 -39.37 -23.08
C GLN A 14 -0.77 -38.80 -21.67
N ILE A 15 -0.67 -37.48 -21.58
CA ILE A 15 -1.08 -36.73 -20.41
C ILE A 15 -2.55 -37.06 -20.23
N ALA A 16 -2.89 -37.87 -19.22
CA ALA A 16 -4.25 -38.26 -18.94
C ALA A 16 -5.14 -37.01 -18.87
N PRO A 17 -6.31 -36.99 -19.54
CA PRO A 17 -7.13 -35.79 -19.71
C PRO A 17 -7.57 -35.14 -18.38
N THR A 18 -7.53 -35.89 -17.27
CA THR A 18 -7.74 -35.39 -15.92
C THR A 18 -6.72 -34.34 -15.47
N THR A 19 -5.44 -34.49 -15.83
CA THR A 19 -4.37 -33.56 -15.41
C THR A 19 -4.44 -32.21 -16.16
N LEU A 20 -4.94 -32.20 -17.41
CA LEU A 20 -5.18 -30.97 -18.17
C LEU A 20 -6.38 -30.18 -17.64
N ILE A 21 -7.41 -30.86 -17.12
CA ILE A 21 -8.58 -30.19 -16.52
C ILE A 21 -8.17 -29.50 -15.21
N ASP A 22 -7.37 -30.17 -14.38
CA ASP A 22 -6.92 -29.64 -13.09
C ASP A 22 -5.96 -28.45 -13.25
N LEU A 23 -5.02 -28.54 -14.19
CA LEU A 23 -4.12 -27.43 -14.54
C LEU A 23 -4.90 -26.21 -15.04
N ASN A 24 -5.91 -26.42 -15.89
CA ASN A 24 -6.78 -25.35 -16.37
C ASN A 24 -7.61 -24.72 -15.24
N HIS A 25 -8.03 -25.52 -14.27
CA HIS A 25 -8.78 -25.03 -13.11
C HIS A 25 -7.88 -24.19 -12.20
N GLU A 26 -6.64 -24.61 -11.95
CA GLU A 26 -5.66 -23.88 -11.16
C GLU A 26 -5.28 -22.55 -11.83
N ILE A 27 -5.03 -22.54 -13.14
CA ILE A 27 -4.73 -21.32 -13.91
C ILE A 27 -5.91 -20.34 -13.87
N ARG A 28 -7.16 -20.81 -14.04
CA ARG A 28 -8.35 -19.95 -13.95
C ARG A 28 -8.53 -19.39 -12.55
N TYR A 29 -8.29 -20.19 -11.51
CA TYR A 29 -8.37 -19.73 -10.13
C TYR A 29 -7.31 -18.67 -9.82
N ARG A 30 -6.07 -18.88 -10.29
CA ARG A 30 -4.97 -17.91 -10.16
C ARG A 30 -5.30 -16.60 -10.87
N ARG A 31 -5.81 -16.64 -12.12
CA ARG A 31 -6.26 -15.44 -12.86
C ARG A 31 -7.38 -14.71 -12.14
N ARG A 32 -8.39 -15.42 -11.62
CA ARG A 32 -9.49 -14.82 -10.84
C ARG A 32 -8.96 -14.14 -9.57
N ARG A 33 -8.00 -14.75 -8.88
CA ARG A 33 -7.38 -14.18 -7.67
C ARG A 33 -6.53 -12.96 -7.98
N LEU A 34 -5.75 -12.98 -9.06
CA LEU A 34 -4.98 -11.81 -9.53
C LEU A 34 -5.92 -10.66 -9.89
N ARG A 35 -6.97 -10.92 -10.68
CA ARG A 35 -7.94 -9.90 -11.07
C ARG A 35 -8.67 -9.28 -9.86
N LYS A 36 -8.95 -10.06 -8.81
CA LYS A 36 -9.50 -9.53 -7.55
C LYS A 36 -8.53 -8.57 -6.84
N LYS A 37 -7.23 -8.89 -6.84
CA LYS A 37 -6.20 -7.99 -6.28
C LYS A 37 -6.07 -6.72 -7.11
N ASP A 38 -6.07 -6.83 -8.43
CA ASP A 38 -5.97 -5.67 -9.33
C ASP A 38 -7.15 -4.71 -9.14
N ILE A 39 -8.39 -5.24 -9.07
CA ILE A 39 -9.59 -4.44 -8.77
C ILE A 39 -9.46 -3.74 -7.41
N GLN A 40 -8.91 -4.43 -6.41
CA GLN A 40 -8.73 -3.85 -5.09
C GLN A 40 -7.70 -2.71 -5.09
N TYR A 41 -6.60 -2.84 -5.83
CA TYR A 41 -5.63 -1.76 -5.99
C TYR A 41 -6.23 -0.58 -6.73
N ILE A 42 -7.00 -0.80 -7.80
CA ILE A 42 -7.69 0.26 -8.53
C ILE A 42 -8.66 1.02 -7.61
N LYS A 43 -9.45 0.29 -6.81
CA LYS A 43 -10.35 0.89 -5.81
C LYS A 43 -9.58 1.75 -4.80
N LEU A 44 -8.43 1.26 -4.31
CA LEU A 44 -7.60 1.98 -3.36
C LEU A 44 -7.04 3.27 -3.98
N SER A 45 -6.53 3.20 -5.21
CA SER A 45 -6.05 4.36 -5.96
C SER A 45 -7.16 5.38 -6.22
N LEU A 46 -8.36 4.93 -6.53
CA LEU A 46 -9.49 5.84 -6.77
C LEU A 46 -9.90 6.58 -5.49
N ILE A 47 -9.93 5.88 -4.35
CA ILE A 47 -10.17 6.51 -3.03
C ILE A 47 -9.05 7.50 -2.70
N GLN A 48 -7.79 7.15 -2.96
CA GLN A 48 -6.66 8.04 -2.76
C GLN A 48 -6.78 9.32 -3.58
N VAL A 49 -7.08 9.20 -4.88
CA VAL A 49 -7.26 10.36 -5.76
C VAL A 49 -8.44 11.22 -5.31
N ALA A 50 -9.57 10.61 -4.96
CA ALA A 50 -10.74 11.33 -4.48
C ALA A 50 -10.44 12.10 -3.18
N ALA A 51 -9.80 11.44 -2.21
CA ALA A 51 -9.39 12.08 -0.97
C ALA A 51 -8.36 13.20 -1.23
N TYR A 52 -7.36 12.95 -2.08
CA TYR A 52 -6.36 13.95 -2.44
C TYR A 52 -7.02 15.22 -2.97
N ILE A 53 -7.96 15.09 -3.91
CA ILE A 53 -8.70 16.24 -4.46
C ILE A 53 -9.42 16.98 -3.33
N VAL A 54 -10.26 16.31 -2.55
CA VAL A 54 -11.06 16.95 -1.49
C VAL A 54 -10.18 17.72 -0.49
N PHE A 55 -9.05 17.14 -0.09
CA PHE A 55 -8.20 17.74 0.93
C PHE A 55 -7.18 18.77 0.40
N ASN A 56 -6.80 18.70 -0.88
CA ASN A 56 -5.78 19.58 -1.46
C ASN A 56 -6.35 20.72 -2.29
N THR A 57 -7.58 20.59 -2.82
CA THR A 57 -8.17 21.63 -3.68
C THR A 57 -8.27 22.97 -2.97
N LEU A 58 -8.67 22.99 -1.70
CA LEU A 58 -8.78 24.24 -0.94
C LEU A 58 -7.41 24.93 -0.78
N HIS A 59 -6.37 24.16 -0.44
CA HIS A 59 -5.01 24.70 -0.34
C HIS A 59 -4.51 25.23 -1.68
N GLY A 60 -4.64 24.45 -2.76
CA GLY A 60 -4.21 24.84 -4.09
C GLY A 60 -4.91 26.11 -4.60
N TYR A 61 -6.22 26.23 -4.39
CA TYR A 61 -6.97 27.44 -4.73
C TYR A 61 -6.45 28.66 -3.97
N ASN A 62 -6.25 28.53 -2.65
CA ASN A 62 -5.78 29.62 -1.81
C ASN A 62 -4.37 30.07 -2.23
N THR A 63 -3.46 29.15 -2.52
CA THR A 63 -2.10 29.47 -2.99
C THR A 63 -2.14 30.22 -4.33
N ILE A 64 -2.96 29.76 -5.29
CA ILE A 64 -3.09 30.46 -6.59
C ILE A 64 -3.65 31.87 -6.38
N HIS A 65 -4.69 32.01 -5.55
CA HIS A 65 -5.29 33.31 -5.24
C HIS A 65 -4.28 34.26 -4.59
N GLU A 66 -3.49 33.77 -3.62
CA GLU A 66 -2.47 34.56 -2.93
C GLU A 66 -1.39 35.04 -3.89
N VAL A 67 -0.92 34.19 -4.82
CA VAL A 67 0.07 34.56 -5.84
C VAL A 67 -0.46 35.63 -6.80
N ILE A 68 -1.73 35.53 -7.23
CA ILE A 68 -2.34 36.51 -8.14
C ILE A 68 -2.52 37.87 -7.44
N THR A 69 -2.91 37.85 -6.17
CA THR A 69 -3.28 39.05 -5.40
C THR A 69 -2.13 39.62 -4.56
N GLN A 70 -0.93 39.07 -4.66
CA GLN A 70 0.22 39.46 -3.82
C GLN A 70 0.58 40.96 -3.88
N ASN A 71 0.35 41.60 -5.03
CA ASN A 71 0.67 43.01 -5.26
C ASN A 71 -0.53 43.95 -5.01
N GLN A 72 -1.68 43.41 -4.63
CA GLN A 72 -2.87 44.22 -4.36
C GLN A 72 -2.85 44.72 -2.91
N ILE A 73 -3.24 45.97 -2.70
CA ILE A 73 -3.43 46.52 -1.36
C ILE A 73 -4.71 45.94 -0.78
N LYS A 74 -4.57 45.09 0.23
CA LYS A 74 -5.68 44.37 0.88
C LYS A 74 -6.15 45.11 2.12
N THR A 75 -7.47 45.16 2.33
CA THR A 75 -8.03 45.67 3.59
C THR A 75 -7.71 44.72 4.75
N PRO A 76 -7.78 45.18 6.02
CA PRO A 76 -7.59 44.31 7.17
C PRO A 76 -8.54 43.11 7.19
N GLU A 77 -9.80 43.30 6.77
CA GLU A 77 -10.80 42.23 6.70
C GLU A 77 -10.43 41.18 5.64
N GLN A 78 -10.00 41.62 4.46
CA GLN A 78 -9.55 40.72 3.39
C GLN A 78 -8.35 39.88 3.85
N ARG A 79 -7.37 40.50 4.52
CA ARG A 79 -6.22 39.77 5.07
C ARG A 79 -6.64 38.74 6.12
N ALA A 80 -7.61 39.07 6.96
CA ALA A 80 -8.11 38.13 7.97
C ALA A 80 -8.80 36.91 7.33
N ILE A 81 -9.64 37.15 6.31
CA ILE A 81 -10.33 36.08 5.57
C ILE A 81 -9.32 35.19 4.83
N GLU A 82 -8.37 35.78 4.12
CA GLU A 82 -7.33 35.02 3.41
C GLU A 82 -6.43 34.24 4.36
N GLY A 83 -6.04 34.83 5.49
CA GLY A 83 -5.26 34.14 6.51
C GLY A 83 -6.00 32.93 7.10
N PHE A 84 -7.30 33.10 7.38
CA PHE A 84 -8.15 32.00 7.83
C PHE A 84 -8.27 30.88 6.78
N LEU A 85 -8.53 31.24 5.52
CA LEU A 85 -8.64 30.28 4.43
C LEU A 85 -7.32 29.55 4.19
N SER A 86 -6.20 30.28 4.14
CA SER A 86 -4.86 29.72 3.94
C SER A 86 -4.49 28.76 5.08
N GLY A 87 -4.69 29.18 6.34
CA GLY A 87 -4.47 28.33 7.51
C GLY A 87 -5.35 27.09 7.52
N THR A 88 -6.64 27.22 7.17
CA THR A 88 -7.57 26.08 7.07
C THR A 88 -7.16 25.12 5.95
N GLY A 89 -6.78 25.64 4.78
CA GLY A 89 -6.31 24.83 3.66
C GLY A 89 -5.03 24.05 3.99
N LEU A 90 -4.07 24.72 4.63
CA LEU A 90 -2.82 24.09 5.10
C LEU A 90 -3.09 23.00 6.14
N ASN A 91 -3.99 23.25 7.10
CA ASN A 91 -4.39 22.25 8.09
C ASN A 91 -5.08 21.04 7.43
N LEU A 92 -5.98 21.26 6.46
CA LEU A 92 -6.62 20.19 5.71
C LEU A 92 -5.60 19.31 4.97
N HIS A 93 -4.59 19.95 4.36
CA HIS A 93 -3.51 19.25 3.67
C HIS A 93 -2.70 18.33 4.63
N TYR A 94 -2.36 18.81 5.82
CA TYR A 94 -1.68 17.99 6.82
C TYR A 94 -2.57 16.89 7.40
N VAL A 95 -3.85 17.17 7.63
CA VAL A 95 -4.84 16.18 8.07
C VAL A 95 -4.96 15.05 7.07
N TYR A 96 -4.95 15.33 5.77
CA TYR A 96 -4.93 14.29 4.73
C TYR A 96 -3.75 13.34 4.88
N THR A 97 -2.56 13.87 5.16
CA THR A 97 -1.36 13.03 5.35
C THR A 97 -1.54 12.07 6.53
N GLY A 98 -2.13 12.53 7.64
CA GLY A 98 -2.46 11.70 8.79
C GLY A 98 -3.57 10.68 8.51
N ILE A 99 -4.62 11.09 7.82
CA ILE A 99 -5.81 10.26 7.57
C ILE A 99 -5.59 9.22 6.45
N THR A 100 -4.65 9.45 5.54
CA THR A 100 -4.39 8.55 4.39
C THR A 100 -4.10 7.11 4.84
N PHE A 101 -3.35 6.93 5.93
CA PHE A 101 -3.10 5.59 6.50
C PHE A 101 -4.39 4.90 6.98
N PHE A 102 -5.28 5.65 7.64
CA PHE A 102 -6.56 5.15 8.11
C PHE A 102 -7.52 4.86 6.96
N LEU A 103 -7.54 5.70 5.92
CA LEU A 103 -8.30 5.46 4.70
C LEU A 103 -7.89 4.14 4.05
N TYR A 104 -6.60 3.84 3.94
CA TYR A 104 -6.16 2.54 3.41
C TYR A 104 -6.53 1.36 4.30
N THR A 105 -6.43 1.54 5.61
CA THR A 105 -6.79 0.52 6.61
C THR A 105 -8.29 0.19 6.57
N LEU A 106 -9.14 1.19 6.32
CA LEU A 106 -10.59 1.02 6.21
C LEU A 106 -11.00 0.51 4.82
N ALA A 107 -10.39 1.01 3.75
CA ALA A 107 -10.78 0.68 2.37
C ALA A 107 -10.43 -0.74 1.93
N SER A 108 -9.41 -1.34 2.56
CA SER A 108 -8.79 -2.58 2.12
C SER A 108 -8.59 -3.59 3.25
N GLU A 109 -9.33 -4.69 3.20
CA GLU A 109 -9.20 -5.78 4.18
C GLU A 109 -7.83 -6.48 4.08
N THR A 110 -7.28 -6.58 2.88
CA THR A 110 -5.95 -7.19 2.67
C THR A 110 -4.85 -6.33 3.26
N PHE A 111 -4.97 -4.99 3.15
CA PHE A 111 -4.05 -4.07 3.80
C PHE A 111 -4.15 -4.17 5.32
N ARG A 112 -5.37 -4.19 5.87
CA ARG A 112 -5.62 -4.40 7.31
C ARG A 112 -4.98 -5.70 7.82
N GLN A 113 -5.16 -6.82 7.12
CA GLN A 113 -4.53 -8.08 7.46
C GLN A 113 -3.00 -8.02 7.40
N ALA A 114 -2.44 -7.37 6.37
CA ALA A 114 -1.00 -7.18 6.23
C ALA A 114 -0.43 -6.33 7.38
N CYS A 115 -1.11 -5.25 7.78
CA CYS A 115 -0.73 -4.43 8.92
C CYS A 115 -0.74 -5.22 10.23
N ILE A 116 -1.79 -6.00 10.49
CA ILE A 116 -1.87 -6.84 11.71
C ILE A 116 -0.72 -7.86 11.73
N LEU A 117 -0.44 -8.51 10.60
CA LEU A 117 0.68 -9.46 10.50
C LEU A 117 2.03 -8.79 10.69
N PHE A 118 2.23 -7.61 10.11
CA PHE A 118 3.43 -6.81 10.27
C PHE A 118 3.66 -6.44 11.74
N TRP A 119 2.62 -5.91 12.42
CA TRP A 119 2.69 -5.57 13.84
C TRP A 119 2.94 -6.78 14.74
N LYS A 120 2.31 -7.92 14.46
CA LYS A 120 2.57 -9.17 15.19
C LYS A 120 4.02 -9.63 15.06
N ARG A 121 4.60 -9.55 13.85
CA ARG A 121 6.01 -9.90 13.62
C ARG A 121 6.95 -8.92 14.32
N LEU A 122 6.67 -7.62 14.22
CA LEU A 122 7.45 -6.58 14.86
C LEU A 122 7.46 -6.78 16.39
N LEU A 123 6.30 -7.00 17.00
CA LEU A 123 6.18 -7.23 18.43
C LEU A 123 6.95 -8.49 18.86
N LYS A 124 6.82 -9.59 18.12
CA LYS A 124 7.58 -10.81 18.40
C LYS A 124 9.09 -10.56 18.35
N HIS A 125 9.56 -9.77 17.39
CA HIS A 125 10.98 -9.44 17.26
C HIS A 125 11.46 -8.55 18.41
N LEU A 126 10.69 -7.53 18.78
CA LEU A 126 11.00 -6.65 19.91
C LEU A 126 11.03 -7.43 21.24
N LEU A 127 10.10 -8.35 21.46
CA LEU A 127 10.12 -9.24 22.62
C LEU A 127 11.38 -10.09 22.65
N HIS A 128 11.77 -10.69 21.52
CA HIS A 128 13.00 -11.46 21.42
C HIS A 128 14.24 -10.64 21.76
N LEU A 129 14.33 -9.40 21.26
CA LEU A 129 15.44 -8.48 21.57
C LEU A 129 15.47 -8.10 23.06
N MET A 130 14.31 -7.89 23.69
CA MET A 130 14.22 -7.61 25.13
C MET A 130 14.67 -8.81 25.98
N PHE A 131 14.26 -10.03 25.63
CA PHE A 131 14.71 -11.25 26.32
C PHE A 131 16.22 -11.49 26.16
N PHE A 132 16.76 -11.28 24.96
CA PHE A 132 18.19 -11.41 24.70
C PHE A 132 19.02 -10.37 25.48
N ARG A 133 18.54 -9.13 25.56
CA ARG A 133 19.19 -8.06 26.33
C ARG A 133 19.17 -8.33 27.84
N SER A 134 18.09 -8.91 28.36
CA SER A 134 17.96 -9.29 29.77
C SER A 134 18.98 -10.38 30.17
N ASN A 135 19.14 -11.42 29.35
CA ASN A 135 20.09 -12.50 29.61
C ASN A 135 21.56 -12.07 29.58
N HIS A 136 21.89 -11.04 28.79
CA HIS A 136 23.25 -10.51 28.69
C HIS A 136 23.65 -9.64 29.90
N GLN A 137 22.70 -9.01 30.59
CA GLN A 137 22.98 -8.26 31.82
C GLN A 137 23.18 -9.17 33.04
N THR A 138 22.44 -10.28 33.13
CA THR A 138 22.63 -11.27 34.21
C THR A 138 23.98 -12.00 34.13
N THR A 139 24.55 -12.17 32.93
CA THR A 139 25.88 -12.82 32.79
C THR A 139 27.04 -11.91 33.16
N VAL A 140 26.88 -10.58 33.04
CA VAL A 140 27.94 -9.60 33.39
C VAL A 140 27.95 -9.25 34.88
N GLN A 141 26.84 -9.48 35.61
CA GLN A 141 26.80 -9.28 37.08
C GLN A 141 27.25 -10.52 37.89
N ILE A 142 27.42 -11.68 37.25
CA ILE A 142 27.84 -12.93 37.89
C ILE A 142 29.32 -13.27 37.59
N ALA A 143 29.99 -12.47 36.76
CA ALA A 143 31.43 -12.55 36.49
C ALA A 143 32.18 -11.46 37.27
#